data_AF-A0A934QX89-F1
#
_entry.id   AF-A0A934QX89-F1
#
_cell.length_a   1.000
_cell.length_b   1.000
_cell.length_c   1.000
_cell.angle_alpha   90.00
_cell.angle_beta   90.00
_cell.angle_gamma   90.00
#
_symmetry.space_group_name_H-M   'P 1'
#
loop_
_entity.id
_entity.type
_entity.pdbx_description
1 polymer ?
#
loop_
_entity_poly.entity_id
_entity_poly.type
_entity_poly.pdbx_seq_one_letter_code
_entity_poly.pdbx_strand_id
1 'polypeptide(L)' 'MIRRDRELLARLSTVNTHLGEAVVELLHRQDGGRLPADGLRLLGHHLQDLTVDLIERADELDAIDAADTIHAAPAPRSLP' A
#
# COMPACT_ATOMS: atom_id res chain seq x y z
N MET A 1 -8.33 -13.48 -5.37
CA MET A 1 -7.16 -12.61 -5.64
C MET A 1 -7.08 -12.32 -7.12
N ILE A 2 -7.47 -11.11 -7.50
CA ILE A 2 -7.43 -10.66 -8.89
C ILE A 2 -5.98 -10.29 -9.28
N ARG A 3 -5.72 -10.05 -10.58
CA ARG A 3 -4.39 -9.69 -11.09
C ARG A 3 -3.76 -8.50 -10.34
N ARG A 4 -4.55 -7.45 -10.07
CA ARG A 4 -4.09 -6.23 -9.38
C ARG A 4 -3.56 -6.52 -7.97
N ASP A 5 -4.24 -7.37 -7.20
CA ASP A 5 -3.79 -7.76 -5.85
C ASP A 5 -2.41 -8.47 -5.91
N ARG A 6 -2.20 -9.33 -6.91
CA ARG A 6 -0.93 -10.03 -7.11
C ARG A 6 0.20 -9.07 -7.45
N GLU A 7 -0.07 -8.09 -8.31
CA GLU A 7 0.88 -7.05 -8.69
C GLU A 7 1.27 -6.18 -7.49
N LEU A 8 0.29 -5.82 -6.65
CA LEU A 8 0.51 -5.05 -5.42
C LEU A 8 1.37 -5.83 -4.41
N LEU A 9 1.05 -7.11 -4.18
CA LEU A 9 1.84 -7.96 -3.30
C LEU A 9 3.24 -8.25 -3.84
N ALA A 10 3.40 -8.38 -5.17
CA ALA A 10 4.70 -8.53 -5.79
C ALA A 10 5.56 -7.26 -5.59
N ARG A 11 4.98 -6.07 -5.79
CA ARG A 11 5.67 -4.79 -5.50
C ARG A 11 6.06 -4.66 -4.04
N LEU A 12 5.17 -5.02 -3.11
CA LEU A 12 5.47 -5.05 -1.68
C LEU A 12 6.62 -6.01 -1.37
N SER A 13 6.61 -7.21 -1.96
CA SER A 13 7.69 -8.18 -1.81
C SER A 13 9.01 -7.63 -2.32
N THR A 14 9.03 -6.97 -3.48
CA THR A 14 10.23 -6.34 -4.03
C THR A 14 10.79 -5.28 -3.09
N VAL A 15 9.93 -4.39 -2.56
CA VAL A 15 10.36 -3.39 -1.58
C VAL A 15 10.93 -4.06 -0.34
N ASN A 16 10.25 -5.06 0.22
CA ASN A 16 10.73 -5.77 1.40
C ASN A 16 12.08 -6.47 1.18
N THR A 17 12.31 -7.03 0.00
CA THR A 17 13.59 -7.65 -0.39
C THR A 17 14.74 -6.64 -0.42
N HIS A 18 14.50 -5.44 -0.97
CA HIS A 18 15.58 -4.45 -1.18
C HIS A 18 15.70 -3.38 -0.08
N LEU A 19 14.74 -3.29 0.84
CA LEU A 19 14.74 -2.25 1.87
C LEU A 19 16.00 -2.31 2.77
N GLY A 20 16.43 -3.51 3.14
CA GLY A 20 17.64 -3.70 3.94
C GLY A 20 18.89 -3.16 3.23
N GLU A 21 19.04 -3.45 1.94
CA GLU A 21 20.15 -2.97 1.11
C GLU A 21 20.15 -1.43 1.03
N ALA A 22 18.99 -0.83 0.79
CA ALA A 22 18.83 0.63 0.73
C ALA A 22 19.18 1.31 2.07
N VAL A 23 18.78 0.72 3.20
CA VAL A 23 19.12 1.24 4.53
C VAL A 23 20.63 1.15 4.79
N VAL A 24 21.27 0.04 4.43
CA VAL A 24 22.73 -0.11 4.56
C VAL A 24 23.47 0.90 3.69
N GLU A 25 23.02 1.13 2.46
CA GLU A 25 23.59 2.13 1.56
C GLU A 25 23.48 3.56 2.13
N LEU A 26 22.34 3.90 2.73
CA LEU A 26 22.14 5.18 3.42
C LEU A 26 23.09 5.35 4.62
N LEU A 27 23.31 4.29 5.39
CA LEU A 27 24.27 4.28 6.50
C LEU A 27 25.70 4.46 6.00
N HIS A 28 26.07 3.81 4.88
CA HIS A 28 27.42 3.91 4.33
C HIS A 28 27.73 5.29 3.75
N ARG A 29 26.70 6.03 3.31
CA ARG A 29 26.80 7.40 2.80
C ARG A 29 26.71 8.48 3.87
N GLN A 30 26.76 8.11 5.14
CA GLN A 30 26.76 9.09 6.22
C GLN A 30 27.99 10.00 6.13
N ASP A 31 27.79 11.29 6.40
CA ASP A 31 28.85 12.28 6.51
C ASP A 31 28.76 12.98 7.88
N GLY A 32 29.80 12.82 8.69
CA GLY A 32 29.84 13.33 10.06
C GLY A 32 28.71 12.81 10.95
N GLY A 33 28.24 11.58 10.72
CA GLY A 33 27.12 10.97 11.45
C GLY A 33 25.73 11.43 10.99
N ARG A 34 25.64 12.24 9.93
CA ARG A 34 24.36 12.65 9.34
C ARG A 34 24.02 11.79 8.13
N LEU A 35 22.75 11.39 8.05
CA LEU A 35 22.22 10.67 6.88
C LEU A 35 22.02 11.62 5.69
N PRO A 36 22.21 11.14 4.46
CA PRO A 36 21.97 11.95 3.26
C PRO A 36 20.47 12.22 3.10
N ALA A 37 20.08 13.51 3.17
CA ALA A 37 18.69 13.93 3.12
C ALA A 37 17.98 13.49 1.82
N ASP A 38 18.68 13.55 0.68
CA ASP A 38 18.10 13.15 -0.61
C ASP A 38 17.81 11.65 -0.68
N GLY A 39 18.68 10.83 -0.09
CA GLY A 39 18.44 9.40 0.00
C GLY A 39 17.25 9.06 0.90
N LEU A 40 17.08 9.78 2.02
CA LEU A 40 15.91 9.63 2.89
C LEU A 40 14.62 10.05 2.19
N ARG A 41 14.64 11.15 1.43
CA ARG A 41 13.48 11.59 0.64
C ARG A 41 13.11 10.57 -0.42
N LEU A 42 14.08 10.05 -1.17
CA LEU A 42 13.84 9.06 -2.21
C LEU A 42 13.21 7.78 -1.63
N LEU A 43 13.77 7.25 -0.55
CA LEU A 43 13.22 6.09 0.14
C LEU A 43 11.80 6.37 0.66
N GLY A 44 11.60 7.54 1.28
CA GLY A 44 10.29 7.98 1.77
C GLY A 44 9.24 8.04 0.67
N HIS A 45 9.55 8.62 -0.49
CA HIS A 45 8.63 8.66 -1.63
C HIS A 45 8.24 7.27 -2.13
N HIS A 46 9.20 6.35 -2.27
CA HIS A 46 8.87 4.98 -2.67
C HIS A 46 7.96 4.23 -1.69
N LEU A 47 8.17 4.43 -0.39
CA LEU A 47 7.30 3.85 0.64
C LEU A 47 5.92 4.51 0.67
N GLN A 48 5.86 5.82 0.44
CA GLN A 48 4.61 6.57 0.34
C GLN A 48 3.75 6.07 -0.82
N ASP A 49 4.33 5.94 -2.01
CA ASP A 49 3.60 5.47 -3.21
C ASP A 49 3.00 4.08 -2.98
N LEU A 50 3.77 3.15 -2.43
CA LEU A 50 3.29 1.80 -2.12
C LEU A 50 2.19 1.82 -1.04
N THR A 51 2.31 2.70 -0.06
CA THR A 51 1.30 2.85 1.00
C THR A 51 -0.02 3.39 0.45
N VAL A 52 0.04 4.38 -0.44
CA VAL A 52 -1.14 4.91 -1.14
C VAL A 52 -1.83 3.80 -1.92
N ASP A 53 -1.08 3.04 -2.72
CA ASP A 53 -1.64 1.93 -3.52
C ASP A 53 -2.32 0.85 -2.65
N LEU A 54 -1.77 0.57 -1.46
CA LEU A 54 -2.34 -0.39 -0.50
C LEU A 54 -3.65 0.12 0.11
N ILE A 55 -3.69 1.40 0.52
CA ILE A 55 -4.88 2.01 1.13
C ILE A 55 -6.00 2.12 0.09
N GLU A 56 -5.70 2.63 -1.11
CA GLU A 56 -6.69 2.73 -2.19
C GLU A 56 -7.28 1.37 -2.51
N ARG A 57 -6.45 0.31 -2.53
CA ARG A 57 -6.96 -1.03 -2.79
C ARG A 57 -7.84 -1.55 -1.65
N ALA A 58 -7.54 -1.23 -0.40
CA ALA A 58 -8.38 -1.58 0.74
C ALA A 58 -9.74 -0.85 0.67
N ASP A 59 -9.73 0.46 0.38
CA ASP A 59 -10.94 1.26 0.23
C ASP A 59 -11.85 0.72 -0.90
N GLU A 60 -11.25 0.27 -2.01
CA GLU A 60 -11.97 -0.40 -3.09
C GLU A 60 -12.66 -1.69 -2.64
N LEU A 61 -11.99 -2.49 -1.80
CA LEU A 61 -12.55 -3.75 -1.29
C LEU A 61 -13.69 -3.46 -0.31
N ASP A 62 -13.52 -2.51 0.59
CA ASP A 62 -14.57 -2.09 1.53
C ASP A 62 -15.81 -1.58 0.78
N ALA A 63 -15.62 -0.83 -0.32
CA ALA A 63 -16.72 -0.35 -1.14
C ALA A 63 -17.48 -1.48 -1.86
N ILE A 64 -16.77 -2.52 -2.33
CA ILE A 64 -17.40 -3.69 -2.95
C ILE A 64 -18.24 -4.45 -1.92
N ASP A 65 -17.68 -4.70 -0.73
CA ASP A 65 -18.36 -5.43 0.34
C ASP A 65 -19.61 -4.68 0.84
N ALA A 66 -19.55 -3.35 0.90
CA ALA A 66 -20.69 -2.50 1.22
C ALA A 66 -21.79 -2.58 0.14
N ALA A 67 -21.43 -2.58 -1.15
CA ALA A 67 -22.37 -2.68 -2.26
C ALA A 67 -23.09 -4.04 -2.29
N ASP A 68 -22.35 -5.13 -2.06
CA ASP A 68 -22.90 -6.49 -1.98
C ASP A 68 -23.89 -6.62 -0.81
N THR A 69 -23.58 -6.00 0.33
CA THR A 69 -24.47 -5.97 1.50
C THR A 69 -25.79 -5.25 1.21
N ILE A 70 -25.74 -4.13 0.47
CA ILE A 70 -26.93 -3.36 0.08
C ILE A 70 -27.81 -4.17 -0.89
N HIS A 71 -27.21 -4.87 -1.85
CA HIS A 71 -27.97 -5.71 -2.77
C HIS A 71 -28.59 -6.94 -2.08
N ALA A 72 -27.96 -7.46 -1.02
CA ALA A 72 -28.48 -8.59 -0.26
C ALA A 72 -29.66 -8.24 0.67
N ALA A 73 -29.96 -6.96 0.90
CA ALA A 73 -31.06 -6.54 1.76
C ALA A 73 -32.44 -6.86 1.11
N PRO A 74 -33.34 -7.61 1.78
CA PRO A 74 -34.67 -7.90 1.22
C PRO A 74 -35.52 -6.62 1.11
N ALA A 75 -36.26 -6.49 0.01
CA ALA A 75 -37.15 -5.36 -0.26
C ALA A 75 -38.08 -5.07 0.93
N PRO A 76 -38.36 -3.79 1.26
CA PRO A 76 -39.27 -3.45 2.34
C PRO A 76 -40.65 -4.07 2.07
N ARG A 77 -41.12 -4.91 2.99
CA ARG A 77 -42.47 -5.49 2.91
C ARG A 77 -43.47 -4.35 2.89
N SER A 78 -44.16 -4.16 1.77
CA SER A 78 -45.35 -3.32 1.70
C SER A 78 -46.39 -3.91 2.65
N LEU A 79 -46.69 -3.18 3.73
CA LEU A 79 -47.79 -3.51 4.64
C LEU A 79 -49.12 -3.15 3.96
N PRO A 80 -50.17 -3.99 4.12
CA PRO A 80 -51.48 -3.80 3.53
C PRO A 80 -52.27 -2.64 4.17
#